data_AF-A0A353R999-F1
#
_entry.id   AF-A0A353R999-F1
#
_cell.length_a   1.000
_cell.length_b   1.000
_cell.length_c   1.000
_cell.angle_alpha   90.00
_cell.angle_beta   90.00
_cell.angle_gamma   90.00
#
_symmetry.space_group_name_H-M   'P 1'
#
loop_
_entity.id
_entity.type
_entity.pdbx_description
1 polymer ?
#
loop_
_entity_poly.entity_id
_entity_poly.type
_entity_poly.pdbx_seq_one_letter_code
_entity_poly.pdbx_strand_id
1 'polypeptide(L)'
;PNFLILDEPTNDLDILTLNVLEEYLEHFKGCLLIVSHDRYFMDKLADHLFVFEGQGVLRDYPGKCSDYYRLRPAATVPAAAPAGRSGAASSAPAQGPASAPASASAQTVKKLTYRQRKRLEELEAAIQALEEEKSHLESLLSDPARPLKEITEASVRMGEILARLEEDWEELLGLEDQRES
;
A
#
# COMPACT_ATOMS: atom_id res chain seq x y z
N PRO A 1 8.96 -1.59 26.75
CA PRO A 1 9.61 -0.99 25.55
C PRO A 1 8.79 0.20 25.08
N ASN A 2 9.42 1.34 24.75
CA ASN A 2 8.70 2.57 24.34
C ASN A 2 8.68 2.76 22.81
N PHE A 3 9.51 2.00 22.08
CA PHE A 3 9.68 2.05 20.63
C PHE A 3 9.86 0.63 20.11
N LEU A 4 9.13 0.24 19.07
CA LEU A 4 9.18 -1.07 18.44
C LEU A 4 9.39 -0.88 16.93
N ILE A 5 10.33 -1.63 16.35
CA ILE A 5 10.61 -1.65 14.91
C ILE A 5 10.34 -3.06 14.43
N LEU A 6 9.51 -3.19 13.39
CA LEU A 6 9.16 -4.45 12.76
C LEU A 6 9.46 -4.34 11.27
N ASP A 7 10.20 -5.31 10.75
CA ASP A 7 10.53 -5.42 9.33
C ASP A 7 9.94 -6.73 8.80
N GLU A 8 9.04 -6.63 7.84
CA GLU A 8 8.21 -7.70 7.29
C GLU A 8 7.62 -8.66 8.35
N PRO A 9 6.90 -8.14 9.36
CA PRO A 9 6.35 -8.96 10.44
C PRO A 9 5.26 -9.92 10.00
N THR A 10 4.68 -9.72 8.81
CA THR A 10 3.63 -10.56 8.24
C THR A 10 4.17 -11.80 7.52
N ASN A 11 5.49 -11.87 7.30
CA ASN A 11 6.10 -13.00 6.61
C ASN A 11 6.01 -14.27 7.47
N ASP A 12 5.74 -15.41 6.83
CA ASP A 12 5.64 -16.73 7.47
C ASP A 12 4.56 -16.87 8.57
N LEU A 13 3.63 -15.91 8.70
CA LEU A 13 2.54 -15.95 9.70
C LEU A 13 1.21 -16.41 9.10
N ASP A 14 0.57 -17.36 9.78
CA ASP A 14 -0.81 -17.74 9.48
C ASP A 14 -1.79 -16.59 9.79
N ILE A 15 -2.90 -16.51 9.05
CA ILE A 15 -3.96 -15.48 9.21
C ILE A 15 -4.41 -15.32 10.67
N LEU A 16 -4.52 -16.43 11.40
CA LEU A 16 -4.97 -16.42 12.80
C LEU A 16 -3.93 -15.77 13.73
N THR A 17 -2.64 -16.04 13.47
CA THR A 17 -1.51 -15.44 14.21
C THR A 17 -1.36 -13.96 13.86
N LEU A 18 -1.58 -13.61 12.60
CA LEU A 18 -1.56 -12.22 12.11
C LEU A 18 -2.62 -11.37 12.83
N ASN A 19 -3.85 -11.86 12.97
CA ASN A 19 -4.90 -11.15 13.72
C ASN A 19 -4.52 -10.90 15.20
N VAL A 20 -3.87 -11.87 15.85
CA VAL A 20 -3.41 -11.71 17.25
C VAL A 20 -2.29 -10.67 17.33
N LEU A 21 -1.40 -10.65 16.34
CA LEU A 21 -0.33 -9.65 16.25
C LEU A 21 -0.90 -8.25 16.01
N GLU A 22 -1.87 -8.11 15.10
CA GLU A 22 -2.59 -6.86 14.87
C GLU A 22 -3.22 -6.32 16.16
N GLU A 23 -4.00 -7.13 16.87
CA GLU A 23 -4.66 -6.71 18.11
C GLU A 23 -3.65 -6.32 19.20
N TYR A 24 -2.52 -7.03 19.28
CA TYR A 24 -1.44 -6.68 20.20
C TYR A 24 -0.81 -5.33 19.86
N LEU A 25 -0.53 -5.09 18.58
CA LEU A 25 0.10 -3.86 18.10
C LEU A 25 -0.83 -2.65 18.18
N GLU A 26 -2.13 -2.83 17.95
CA GLU A 26 -3.15 -1.78 18.10
C GLU A 26 -3.21 -1.25 19.55
N HIS A 27 -3.04 -2.13 20.54
CA HIS A 27 -3.05 -1.77 21.96
C HIS A 27 -1.68 -1.36 22.50
N PHE A 28 -0.64 -1.36 21.67
CA PHE A 28 0.71 -1.02 22.09
C PHE A 28 0.84 0.49 22.36
N LYS A 29 1.05 0.86 23.63
CA LYS A 29 1.14 2.28 24.07
C LYS A 29 2.47 2.98 23.73
N GLY A 30 3.29 2.39 22.87
CA GLY A 30 4.57 2.95 22.44
C GLY A 30 4.52 3.46 21.00
N CYS A 31 5.66 3.89 20.48
CA CYS A 31 5.79 4.19 19.05
C CYS A 31 6.15 2.92 18.28
N LEU A 32 5.52 2.75 17.13
CA LEU A 32 5.67 1.59 16.26
C LEU A 32 6.15 2.06 14.89
N LEU A 33 7.24 1.48 14.41
CA LEU A 33 7.72 1.63 13.05
C LEU A 33 7.62 0.28 12.37
N ILE A 34 6.76 0.18 11.36
CA ILE A 34 6.56 -1.04 10.59
C ILE A 34 7.05 -0.78 9.17
N VAL A 35 7.83 -1.73 8.65
CA VAL A 35 8.07 -1.91 7.23
C VAL A 35 7.35 -3.21 6.85
N SER A 36 6.37 -3.13 5.95
CA SER A 36 5.66 -4.30 5.45
C SER A 36 5.13 -4.03 4.05
N HIS A 37 5.10 -5.07 3.24
CA HIS A 37 4.39 -5.06 1.96
C HIS A 37 2.87 -5.31 2.10
N ASP A 38 2.38 -5.71 3.27
CA ASP A 38 0.95 -5.95 3.50
C ASP A 38 0.19 -4.65 3.77
N ARG A 39 -0.60 -4.24 2.78
CA ARG A 39 -1.41 -3.03 2.84
C ARG A 39 -2.54 -3.11 3.87
N TYR A 40 -3.15 -4.28 4.07
CA TYR A 40 -4.25 -4.45 5.03
C TYR A 40 -3.74 -4.33 6.46
N PHE A 41 -2.57 -4.92 6.72
CA PHE A 41 -1.86 -4.78 7.99
C PHE A 41 -1.49 -3.32 8.25
N MET A 42 -0.89 -2.64 7.26
CA MET A 42 -0.57 -1.21 7.36
C MET A 42 -1.81 -0.32 7.52
N ASP A 43 -2.94 -0.62 6.86
CA ASP A 43 -4.15 0.20 6.95
C ASP A 43 -4.83 0.17 8.32
N LYS A 44 -4.64 -0.93 9.07
CA LYS A 44 -5.14 -1.10 10.43
C LYS A 44 -4.23 -0.48 11.49
N LEU A 45 -2.91 -0.57 11.31
CA LEU A 45 -1.94 -0.19 12.35
C LEU A 45 -1.24 1.14 12.11
N ALA A 46 -1.15 1.62 10.86
CA ALA A 46 -0.42 2.83 10.53
C ALA A 46 -1.33 4.06 10.52
N ASP A 47 -0.99 5.04 11.35
CA ASP A 47 -1.60 6.37 11.34
C ASP A 47 -0.91 7.33 10.34
N HIS A 48 0.37 7.06 10.05
CA HIS A 48 1.23 7.84 9.18
C HIS A 48 2.02 6.93 8.24
N LEU A 49 2.04 7.27 6.96
CA LEU A 49 2.85 6.58 5.96
C LEU A 49 4.09 7.41 5.62
N PHE A 50 5.21 6.72 5.46
CA PHE A 50 6.42 7.28 4.88
C PHE A 50 6.61 6.71 3.48
N VAL A 51 6.49 7.55 2.46
CA VAL A 51 6.55 7.11 1.08
C VAL A 51 7.81 7.59 0.39
N PHE A 52 8.48 6.66 -0.28
CA PHE A 52 9.65 6.93 -1.10
C PHE A 52 9.22 7.42 -2.48
N GLU A 53 9.57 8.65 -2.84
CA GLU A 53 9.32 9.22 -4.18
C GLU A 53 10.49 8.96 -5.16
N GLY A 54 11.46 8.14 -4.77
CA GLY A 54 12.72 7.94 -5.48
C GLY A 54 13.78 8.99 -5.13
N GLN A 55 15.01 8.79 -5.62
CA GLN A 55 16.18 9.65 -5.34
C GLN A 55 16.48 9.86 -3.84
N GLY A 56 16.02 8.95 -2.97
CA GLY A 56 16.18 9.06 -1.51
C GLY A 56 15.27 10.11 -0.86
N VAL A 57 14.25 10.60 -1.57
CA VAL A 57 13.26 11.53 -1.02
C VAL A 57 12.17 10.74 -0.31
N LEU A 58 12.01 10.98 0.99
CA LEU A 58 10.96 10.44 1.83
C LEU A 58 9.92 11.54 2.11
N ARG A 59 8.65 11.26 1.86
CA ARG A 59 7.54 12.15 2.26
C ARG A 59 6.69 11.52 3.33
N ASP A 60 6.25 12.33 4.29
CA ASP A 60 5.23 11.96 5.25
C ASP A 60 3.84 12.17 4.65
N TYR A 61 3.00 11.16 4.77
CA TYR A 61 1.60 11.22 4.41
C TYR A 61 0.75 10.87 5.63
N PRO A 62 0.01 11.84 6.21
CA PRO A 62 -0.92 11.56 7.29
C PRO A 62 -2.19 10.92 6.71
N GLY A 63 -2.47 9.69 7.11
CA GLY A 63 -3.62 8.94 6.61
C GLY A 63 -3.32 7.48 6.40
N LYS A 64 -4.34 6.77 5.93
CA LYS A 64 -4.31 5.34 5.69
C LYS A 64 -3.57 4.99 4.40
N CYS A 65 -3.04 3.77 4.36
CA CYS A 65 -2.39 3.22 3.17
C CYS A 65 -3.34 3.25 1.98
N SER A 66 -4.58 2.78 2.18
CA SER A 66 -5.60 2.75 1.11
C SER A 66 -5.92 4.14 0.55
N ASP A 67 -5.95 5.16 1.42
CA ASP A 67 -6.19 6.55 1.00
C ASP A 67 -5.02 7.09 0.18
N TYR A 68 -3.77 6.80 0.59
CA TYR A 68 -2.59 7.19 -0.17
C TYR A 68 -2.61 6.63 -1.59
N TYR A 69 -2.91 5.34 -1.73
CA TYR A 69 -3.01 4.69 -3.05
C TYR A 69 -4.20 5.21 -3.88
N ARG A 70 -5.35 5.48 -3.25
CA ARG A 70 -6.54 6.03 -3.95
C ARG A 70 -6.34 7.46 -4.44
N LEU A 71 -5.66 8.30 -3.66
CA LEU A 71 -5.39 9.69 -4.01
C LEU A 71 -4.15 9.86 -4.88
N ARG A 72 -3.35 8.81 -5.09
CA ARG A 72 -2.13 8.87 -5.91
C ARG A 72 -2.51 9.37 -7.31
N PRO A 73 -2.13 10.61 -7.68
CA PRO A 73 -2.28 11.05 -9.06
C PRO A 73 -1.37 10.15 -9.89
N ALA A 74 -1.85 9.64 -11.02
CA ALA A 74 -1.06 8.81 -11.96
C ALA A 74 0.17 9.53 -12.56
N ALA A 75 0.62 10.66 -12.01
CA ALA A 75 1.82 11.36 -12.40
C ALA A 75 2.31 12.30 -11.28
N THR A 76 3.45 11.99 -10.67
CA THR A 76 4.44 13.03 -10.32
C THR A 76 5.84 12.41 -10.28
N VAL A 77 6.49 12.43 -11.44
CA VAL A 77 7.93 12.69 -11.52
C VAL A 77 8.18 14.04 -10.80
N PRO A 78 9.17 14.15 -9.90
CA PRO A 78 9.22 15.26 -8.95
C PRO A 78 9.65 16.56 -9.65
N ALA A 79 8.76 17.56 -9.66
CA ALA A 79 9.14 18.95 -9.78
C ALA A 79 9.30 19.50 -8.36
N ALA A 80 10.54 19.87 -8.03
CA ALA A 80 10.98 20.40 -6.76
C ALA A 80 10.19 21.65 -6.31
N ALA A 81 9.82 21.71 -5.03
CA ALA A 81 9.68 22.95 -4.29
C ALA A 81 9.89 22.71 -2.78
N PRO A 82 10.50 23.66 -2.04
CA PRO A 82 11.10 23.43 -0.74
C PRO A 82 10.16 23.68 0.44
N ALA A 83 10.60 23.13 1.58
CA ALA A 83 10.07 23.18 2.92
C ALA A 83 9.63 24.56 3.45
N GLY A 84 8.66 24.57 4.39
CA GLY A 84 8.45 25.73 5.25
C GLY A 84 7.22 25.77 6.17
N ARG A 85 7.32 25.11 7.34
CA ARG A 85 6.91 25.59 8.68
C ARG A 85 5.42 25.83 9.04
N SER A 86 4.96 25.02 10.00
CA SER A 86 4.25 25.35 11.27
C SER A 86 3.30 26.57 11.36
N GLY A 87 2.11 26.32 11.92
CA GLY A 87 1.55 27.23 12.94
C GLY A 87 0.04 27.53 12.88
N ALA A 88 -0.73 26.76 13.65
CA ALA A 88 -1.84 27.15 14.54
C ALA A 88 -2.85 28.29 14.20
N ALA A 89 -4.13 27.94 14.42
CA ALA A 89 -5.19 28.67 15.14
C ALA A 89 -6.17 29.61 14.40
N SER A 90 -7.43 29.18 14.41
CA SER A 90 -8.71 29.87 14.68
C SER A 90 -9.03 31.25 14.10
N SER A 91 -10.13 31.33 13.34
CA SER A 91 -11.39 31.98 13.78
C SER A 91 -12.49 31.96 12.69
N ALA A 92 -13.69 31.50 13.04
CA ALA A 92 -14.95 31.78 12.34
C ALA A 92 -15.58 33.11 12.87
N PRO A 93 -16.80 33.57 12.48
CA PRO A 93 -17.73 33.18 11.39
C PRO A 93 -18.36 34.39 10.62
N ALA A 94 -19.04 34.16 9.48
CA ALA A 94 -20.15 35.01 9.01
C ALA A 94 -21.08 34.29 8.00
N GLN A 95 -22.39 34.36 8.26
CA GLN A 95 -23.54 33.78 7.53
C GLN A 95 -23.90 34.66 6.30
N GLY A 96 -24.13 34.14 5.08
CA GLY A 96 -25.43 33.77 4.47
C GLY A 96 -26.07 34.93 3.65
N PRO A 97 -27.04 34.75 2.70
CA PRO A 97 -27.65 33.53 2.12
C PRO A 97 -27.99 33.53 0.58
N ALA A 98 -28.52 32.39 0.09
CA ALA A 98 -29.38 32.14 -1.12
C ALA A 98 -28.71 32.16 -2.54
N SER A 99 -29.00 31.29 -3.54
CA SER A 99 -30.11 30.35 -3.82
C SER A 99 -29.79 29.33 -4.96
N ALA A 100 -30.00 28.02 -4.70
CA ALA A 100 -30.69 26.97 -5.51
C ALA A 100 -30.20 26.59 -6.96
N PRO A 101 -30.70 25.49 -7.60
CA PRO A 101 -30.15 24.12 -7.51
C PRO A 101 -29.98 23.37 -8.86
N ALA A 102 -28.95 22.52 -9.01
CA ALA A 102 -28.84 21.40 -9.99
C ALA A 102 -27.41 20.83 -9.84
N SER A 103 -27.11 19.53 -9.80
CA SER A 103 -27.78 18.34 -10.30
C SER A 103 -27.41 17.14 -9.40
N ALA A 104 -28.41 16.31 -9.08
CA ALA A 104 -28.17 14.99 -8.51
C ALA A 104 -27.56 14.10 -9.59
N SER A 105 -26.28 13.80 -9.51
CA SER A 105 -25.67 12.71 -10.28
C SER A 105 -26.12 11.40 -9.65
N ALA A 106 -27.14 10.79 -10.23
CA ALA A 106 -27.55 9.43 -9.92
C ALA A 106 -26.36 8.48 -10.14
N GLN A 107 -25.73 8.05 -9.05
CA GLN A 107 -24.76 6.96 -9.03
C GLN A 107 -25.47 5.68 -9.44
N THR A 108 -25.30 5.33 -10.71
CA THR A 108 -25.74 4.04 -11.23
C THR A 108 -24.67 3.02 -10.86
N VAL A 109 -25.00 2.15 -9.91
CA VAL A 109 -24.21 0.99 -9.50
C VAL A 109 -23.83 0.20 -10.76
N LYS A 110 -22.55 0.31 -11.17
CA LYS A 110 -22.05 -0.34 -12.38
C LYS A 110 -21.60 -1.74 -12.00
N LYS A 111 -22.52 -2.71 -12.07
CA LYS A 111 -22.17 -4.13 -11.97
C LYS A 111 -21.00 -4.47 -12.90
N LEU A 112 -19.94 -5.09 -12.35
CA LEU A 112 -18.76 -5.55 -13.10
C LEU A 112 -19.15 -6.23 -14.41
N THR A 113 -18.54 -5.77 -15.50
CA THR A 113 -18.66 -6.43 -16.80
C THR A 113 -17.94 -7.78 -16.77
N TYR A 114 -18.38 -8.72 -17.62
CA TYR A 114 -17.77 -10.06 -17.73
C TYR A 114 -16.25 -10.01 -17.94
N ARG A 115 -15.76 -9.00 -18.67
CA ARG A 115 -14.34 -8.78 -18.91
C ARG A 115 -13.56 -8.42 -17.64
N GLN A 116 -14.14 -7.59 -16.77
CA GLN A 116 -13.50 -7.20 -15.51
C GLN A 116 -13.43 -8.37 -14.53
N ARG A 117 -14.47 -9.20 -14.45
CA ARG A 117 -14.44 -10.44 -13.65
C ARG A 117 -13.34 -11.40 -14.11
N LYS A 118 -13.21 -11.62 -15.42
CA LYS A 118 -12.15 -12.46 -15.98
C LYS A 118 -10.75 -11.87 -15.70
N ARG A 119 -10.62 -10.54 -15.76
CA ARG A 119 -9.36 -9.85 -15.45
C ARG A 119 -8.95 -10.00 -13.98
N LEU A 120 -9.91 -9.93 -13.05
CA LEU A 120 -9.67 -10.23 -11.63
C LEU A 120 -9.14 -11.65 -11.44
N GLU A 121 -9.81 -12.66 -11.99
CA GLU A 121 -9.35 -14.06 -11.92
C GLU A 121 -7.94 -14.24 -12.51
N GLU A 122 -7.61 -13.54 -13.61
CA GLU A 122 -6.28 -13.56 -14.22
C GLU A 122 -5.23 -12.88 -13.33
N LEU A 123 -5.56 -11.75 -12.70
CA LEU A 123 -4.66 -11.02 -11.80
C LEU A 123 -4.40 -11.82 -10.53
N GLU A 124 -5.44 -12.38 -9.91
CA GLU A 124 -5.31 -13.26 -8.74
C GLU A 124 -4.36 -14.44 -9.03
N ALA A 125 -4.53 -15.09 -10.18
CA ALA A 125 -3.66 -16.19 -10.60
C ALA A 125 -2.22 -15.73 -10.91
N ALA A 126 -2.04 -14.55 -11.50
CA ALA A 126 -0.73 -14.00 -11.80
C ALA A 126 0.04 -13.62 -10.52
N ILE A 127 -0.64 -12.97 -9.57
CA ILE A 127 -0.10 -12.61 -8.27
C ILE A 127 0.36 -13.87 -7.53
N GLN A 128 -0.49 -14.89 -7.45
CA GLN A 128 -0.14 -16.15 -6.79
C GLN A 128 1.13 -16.79 -7.41
N ALA A 129 1.22 -16.84 -8.75
CA ALA A 129 2.38 -17.40 -9.43
C ALA A 129 3.67 -16.60 -9.17
N LEU A 130 3.57 -15.27 -9.15
CA LEU A 130 4.69 -14.38 -8.85
C LEU A 130 5.13 -14.47 -7.38
N GLU A 131 4.20 -14.66 -6.44
CA GLU A 131 4.50 -14.91 -5.03
C GLU A 131 5.21 -16.25 -4.82
N GLU A 132 4.79 -17.30 -5.55
CA GLU A 132 5.48 -18.60 -5.54
C GLU A 132 6.91 -18.47 -6.12
N GLU A 133 7.09 -17.73 -7.20
CA GLU A 133 8.42 -17.46 -7.79
C GLU A 133 9.30 -16.64 -6.85
N LYS A 134 8.73 -15.62 -6.18
CA LYS A 134 9.40 -14.82 -5.12
C LYS A 134 9.88 -15.72 -4.00
N SER A 135 9.01 -16.55 -3.43
CA SER A 135 9.37 -17.46 -2.34
C SER A 135 10.50 -18.43 -2.74
N HIS A 136 10.46 -18.93 -3.97
CA HIS A 136 11.53 -19.78 -4.50
C HIS A 136 12.88 -19.04 -4.58
N LEU A 137 12.88 -17.81 -5.07
CA LEU A 137 14.09 -17.00 -5.16
C LEU A 137 14.61 -16.55 -3.79
N GLU A 138 13.74 -16.29 -2.81
CA GLU A 138 14.12 -16.00 -1.43
C GLU A 138 14.86 -17.19 -0.80
N SER A 139 14.36 -18.40 -1.02
CA SER A 139 15.04 -19.63 -0.59
C SER A 139 16.43 -19.77 -1.23
N LEU A 140 16.57 -19.43 -2.52
CA LEU A 140 17.86 -19.45 -3.22
C LEU A 140 18.83 -18.38 -2.71
N LEU A 141 18.34 -17.18 -2.36
CA LEU A 141 19.14 -16.08 -1.82
C LEU A 141 19.61 -16.34 -0.38
N SER A 142 18.86 -17.15 0.38
CA SER A 142 19.18 -17.50 1.76
C SER A 142 20.30 -18.54 1.89
N ASP A 143 20.66 -19.24 0.80
CA ASP A 143 21.75 -20.24 0.80
C ASP A 143 23.14 -19.58 0.60
N PRO A 144 23.99 -19.52 1.66
CA PRO A 144 25.29 -18.86 1.58
C PRO A 144 26.34 -19.64 0.77
N ALA A 145 26.07 -20.88 0.36
CA ALA A 145 26.99 -21.70 -0.42
C ALA A 145 26.83 -21.51 -1.95
N ARG A 146 25.89 -20.68 -2.39
CA ARG A 146 25.59 -20.44 -3.81
C ARG A 146 26.64 -19.59 -4.52
N PRO A 147 26.84 -19.77 -5.84
CA PRO A 147 27.71 -18.91 -6.63
C PRO A 147 27.19 -17.47 -6.64
N LEU A 148 28.08 -16.48 -6.49
CA LEU A 148 27.76 -15.04 -6.50
C LEU A 148 26.92 -14.64 -7.74
N LYS A 149 27.19 -15.25 -8.90
CA LYS A 149 26.46 -14.97 -10.13
C LYS A 149 24.98 -15.34 -10.04
N GLU A 150 24.67 -16.52 -9.47
CA GLU A 150 23.29 -16.98 -9.27
C GLU A 150 22.55 -16.08 -8.26
N ILE A 151 23.24 -15.64 -7.20
CA ILE A 151 22.69 -14.70 -6.20
C ILE A 151 22.36 -13.35 -6.86
N THR A 152 23.24 -12.82 -7.71
CA THR A 152 22.99 -11.56 -8.41
C THR A 152 21.84 -11.67 -9.41
N GLU A 153 21.76 -12.77 -10.17
CA GLU A 153 20.66 -13.02 -11.11
C GLU A 153 19.32 -13.17 -10.36
N ALA A 154 19.31 -13.91 -9.26
CA ALA A 154 18.15 -14.05 -8.39
C ALA A 154 17.71 -12.71 -7.77
N SER A 155 18.66 -11.86 -7.36
CA SER A 155 18.36 -10.53 -6.81
C SER A 155 17.74 -9.58 -7.86
N VAL A 156 18.24 -9.62 -9.09
CA VAL A 156 17.66 -8.84 -10.20
C VAL A 156 16.24 -9.33 -10.50
N ARG A 157 16.07 -10.66 -10.61
CA ARG A 157 14.76 -11.27 -10.86
C ARG A 157 13.77 -10.98 -9.73
N MET A 158 14.23 -10.99 -8.48
CA MET A 158 13.44 -10.60 -7.32
C MET A 158 12.89 -9.18 -7.46
N GLY A 159 13.75 -8.23 -7.85
CA GLY A 159 13.33 -6.84 -8.07
C GLY A 159 12.27 -6.70 -9.17
N GLU A 160 12.39 -7.46 -10.26
CA GLU A 160 11.38 -7.49 -11.33
C GLU A 160 10.04 -8.04 -10.84
N ILE A 161 10.07 -9.12 -10.06
CA ILE A 161 8.85 -9.75 -9.50
C ILE A 161 8.18 -8.81 -8.51
N LEU A 162 8.93 -8.16 -7.62
CA LEU A 162 8.38 -7.20 -6.66
C LEU A 162 7.69 -6.03 -7.37
N ALA A 163 8.33 -5.46 -8.40
CA ALA A 163 7.74 -4.38 -9.19
C ALA A 163 6.46 -4.85 -9.92
N ARG A 164 6.47 -6.09 -10.44
CA ARG A 164 5.31 -6.65 -11.13
C ARG A 164 4.14 -6.95 -10.19
N LEU A 165 4.44 -7.51 -9.01
CA LEU A 165 3.46 -7.75 -7.97
C LEU A 165 2.79 -6.44 -7.55
N GLU A 166 3.56 -5.37 -7.35
CA GLU A 166 3.00 -4.06 -7.02
C GLU A 166 2.00 -3.57 -8.07
N GLU A 167 2.32 -3.68 -9.36
CA GLU A 167 1.44 -3.30 -10.47
C GLU A 167 0.16 -4.17 -10.54
N ASP A 168 0.31 -5.50 -10.42
CA ASP A 168 -0.83 -6.42 -10.51
C ASP A 168 -1.76 -6.27 -9.27
N TRP A 169 -1.21 -6.02 -8.09
CA TRP A 169 -1.96 -5.71 -6.87
C TRP A 169 -2.66 -4.33 -6.91
N GLU A 170 -2.11 -3.36 -7.64
CA GLU A 170 -2.76 -2.07 -7.91
C GLU A 170 -3.97 -2.24 -8.84
N GLU A 171 -3.82 -3.00 -9.92
CA GLU A 171 -4.91 -3.26 -10.87
C GLU A 171 -6.07 -4.04 -10.22
N LEU A 172 -5.74 -5.05 -9.39
CA LEU A 172 -6.73 -5.86 -8.69
C LEU A 172 -7.61 -5.01 -7.77
N LEU A 173 -6.99 -4.15 -6.94
CA LEU A 173 -7.71 -3.28 -6.01
C LEU A 173 -8.62 -2.29 -6.74
N GLY A 174 -8.14 -1.74 -7.87
CA GLY A 174 -8.94 -0.82 -8.68
C GLY A 174 -10.18 -1.46 -9.30
N LEU A 175 -10.13 -2.76 -9.60
CA LEU A 175 -11.26 -3.53 -10.10
C LEU A 175 -12.21 -3.95 -8.96
N GLU A 176 -11.70 -4.23 -7.76
CA GLU A 176 -12.51 -4.53 -6.59
C GLU A 176 -13.32 -3.32 -6.11
N ASP A 177 -12.73 -2.11 -6.11
CA ASP A 177 -13.46 -0.88 -5.72
C ASP A 177 -14.62 -0.58 -6.68
N GLN A 178 -14.46 -0.90 -7.97
CA GLN A 178 -15.53 -0.84 -8.96
C GLN A 178 -16.61 -1.93 -8.77
N ARG A 179 -16.30 -3.00 -8.03
CA ARG A 179 -17.28 -4.04 -7.66
C ARG A 179 -18.18 -3.58 -6.53
N GLU A 180 -17.64 -2.84 -5.58
CA GLU A 180 -18.31 -2.42 -4.35
C GLU A 180 -19.12 -1.11 -4.52
N SER A 181 -18.81 -0.31 -5.54
CA SER A 181 -19.54 0.93 -5.92
C SER A 181 -20.76 0.71 -6.83
#